data_AF-A0A4Y7TIJ3-F1
#
_entry.id   AF-A0A4Y7TIJ3-F1
#
_cell.length_a   1.000
_cell.length_b   1.000
_cell.length_c   1.000
_cell.angle_alpha   90.00
_cell.angle_beta   90.00
_cell.angle_gamma   90.00
#
_symmetry.space_group_name_H-M   'P 1'
#
loop_
_entity.id
_entity.type
_entity.pdbx_description
1 polymer ?
#
loop_
_entity_poly.entity_id
_entity_poly.type
_entity_poly.pdbx_seq_one_letter_code
_entity_poly.pdbx_strand_id
1 'polypeptide(L)'
;MSGSSKPDSSPIHDFVPSDDSSFERGDEVRVGDVLYLVHRVLMKHLPTPNPEETATKPSSHPQAKHYTSTRFKSPYFHLTKEVLETRIVVTRLLFSQLDGFSFIDSIGKYDEQSVTKNVVKPVVAILLAMFEARLPSHNTGCWIAEDCVKLENSVELDILIKRKGAPLPEGLAPELKGLQSTIEMKTPRSCNTPEISLFSKSPSMTTSATKEIRDQIGKQGSLLKKIHPDQDFVIHALSIAPAHLFPAASNGQRLAIGSDMLGLDGECPSVVMKSENWLEYIDKVGALIFAIMISEAWYDDCPGQRQQVQSLIDAAGKALQPTPFEVVLTFFWAVVWAIQATVSLPLLLVLTHLRWLNLTKTLKQPDVDRNSSGHLASFWRIPLGLTLFPPRSTHETAENIVYVYSRPKIRACYKRLIDLQGRPLFNRLSNAIHKRGLHHHDLHPRNVVRDSKGKLSIIDFGYGGTCTDAECTDDWKEWWAS
;
A
#
# COMPACT_ATOMS: atom_id res chain seq x y z
N MET A 1 -60.27 -17.72 -0.71
CA MET A 1 -59.20 -17.63 -1.72
C MET A 1 -57.89 -17.97 -1.03
N SER A 2 -57.48 -19.23 -1.14
CA SER A 2 -56.19 -19.73 -0.68
C SER A 2 -55.11 -19.13 -1.58
N GLY A 3 -54.48 -18.06 -1.11
CA GLY A 3 -53.29 -17.52 -1.75
C GLY A 3 -52.19 -18.57 -1.68
N SER A 4 -51.90 -19.19 -2.82
CA SER A 4 -50.68 -19.94 -3.05
C SER A 4 -49.52 -19.02 -2.69
N SER A 5 -48.88 -19.20 -1.53
CA SER A 5 -47.57 -18.61 -1.26
C SER A 5 -46.70 -18.96 -2.45
N LYS A 6 -46.16 -17.94 -3.13
CA LYS A 6 -45.11 -18.18 -4.11
C LYS A 6 -44.04 -19.02 -3.40
N PRO A 7 -43.61 -20.16 -3.95
CA PRO A 7 -42.52 -20.93 -3.36
C PRO A 7 -41.38 -19.95 -3.12
N ASP A 8 -40.91 -19.93 -1.87
CA ASP A 8 -39.89 -19.03 -1.37
C ASP A 8 -38.80 -18.90 -2.42
N SER A 9 -38.66 -17.69 -2.97
CA SER A 9 -37.57 -17.37 -3.87
C SER A 9 -36.28 -17.81 -3.19
N SER A 10 -35.48 -18.60 -3.90
CA SER A 10 -34.21 -19.13 -3.43
C SER A 10 -33.44 -18.12 -2.56
N PRO A 11 -32.80 -18.58 -1.48
CA PRO A 11 -32.09 -17.69 -0.56
C PRO A 11 -30.82 -17.08 -1.16
N ILE A 12 -30.29 -17.61 -2.28
CA ILE A 12 -29.07 -17.12 -2.96
C ILE A 12 -29.20 -17.31 -4.48
N HIS A 13 -29.48 -16.25 -5.24
CA HIS A 13 -29.41 -16.25 -6.73
C HIS A 13 -30.01 -17.48 -7.44
N ASP A 14 -31.24 -17.89 -7.08
CA ASP A 14 -31.92 -19.05 -7.67
C ASP A 14 -31.24 -20.42 -7.43
N PHE A 15 -30.32 -20.48 -6.46
CA PHE A 15 -29.72 -21.71 -5.93
C PHE A 15 -30.56 -22.30 -4.79
N VAL A 16 -30.88 -23.60 -4.87
CA VAL A 16 -31.60 -24.30 -3.81
C VAL A 16 -30.60 -25.15 -3.02
N PRO A 17 -30.25 -24.75 -1.78
CA PRO A 17 -29.33 -25.51 -0.96
C PRO A 17 -29.93 -26.85 -0.54
N SER A 18 -29.07 -27.85 -0.37
CA SER A 18 -29.41 -29.11 0.29
C SER A 18 -29.64 -28.87 1.78
N ASP A 19 -30.57 -29.61 2.38
CA ASP A 19 -30.86 -29.54 3.83
C ASP A 19 -29.80 -30.24 4.70
N ASP A 20 -28.69 -30.66 4.11
CA ASP A 20 -27.63 -31.40 4.80
C ASP A 20 -27.06 -30.57 5.96
N SER A 21 -27.01 -31.21 7.13
CA SER A 21 -26.60 -30.55 8.37
C SER A 21 -25.09 -30.65 8.65
N SER A 22 -24.37 -31.48 7.91
CA SER A 22 -22.94 -31.76 8.11
C SER A 22 -22.32 -32.32 6.83
N PHE A 23 -21.01 -32.12 6.67
CA PHE A 23 -20.23 -32.72 5.60
C PHE A 23 -19.07 -33.51 6.19
N GLU A 24 -18.80 -34.69 5.64
CA GLU A 24 -17.66 -35.53 6.00
C GLU A 24 -16.49 -35.29 5.07
N ARG A 25 -15.29 -35.64 5.54
CA ARG A 25 -14.08 -35.55 4.71
C ARG A 25 -14.19 -36.52 3.53
N GLY A 26 -14.03 -35.99 2.32
CA GLY A 26 -14.10 -36.75 1.08
C GLY A 26 -15.46 -36.68 0.39
N ASP A 27 -16.47 -36.10 1.03
CA ASP A 27 -17.78 -35.86 0.40
C ASP A 27 -17.64 -34.92 -0.80
N GLU A 28 -18.44 -35.18 -1.83
CA GLU A 28 -18.62 -34.26 -2.95
C GLU A 28 -19.83 -33.38 -2.68
N VAL A 29 -19.60 -32.07 -2.52
CA VAL A 29 -20.62 -31.09 -2.12
C VAL A 29 -20.66 -29.92 -3.10
N ARG A 30 -21.79 -29.20 -3.21
CA ARG A 30 -21.84 -27.97 -4.01
C ARG A 30 -21.35 -26.79 -3.18
N VAL A 31 -20.70 -25.82 -3.80
CA VAL A 31 -20.24 -24.58 -3.14
C VAL A 31 -21.38 -23.89 -2.39
N GLY A 32 -22.56 -23.78 -3.00
CA GLY A 32 -23.71 -23.14 -2.37
C GLY A 32 -24.23 -23.87 -1.13
N ASP A 33 -24.07 -25.20 -1.06
CA ASP A 33 -24.44 -25.99 0.14
C ASP A 33 -23.49 -25.65 1.31
N VAL A 34 -22.20 -25.48 1.02
CA VAL A 34 -21.19 -25.06 2.02
C VAL A 34 -21.51 -23.66 2.54
N LEU A 35 -21.78 -22.69 1.66
CA LEU A 35 -22.13 -21.33 2.07
C LEU A 35 -23.41 -21.29 2.92
N TYR A 36 -24.41 -22.09 2.55
CA TYR A 36 -25.65 -22.18 3.30
C TYR A 36 -25.43 -22.80 4.69
N LEU A 37 -24.58 -23.83 4.81
CA LEU A 37 -24.18 -24.38 6.11
C LEU A 37 -23.48 -23.32 6.97
N VAL A 38 -22.50 -22.60 6.41
CA VAL A 38 -21.78 -21.52 7.10
C VAL A 38 -22.75 -20.46 7.60
N HIS A 39 -23.68 -20.04 6.74
CA HIS A 39 -24.73 -19.10 7.11
C HIS A 39 -25.61 -19.62 8.26
N ARG A 40 -26.11 -20.85 8.19
CA ARG A 40 -26.91 -21.46 9.27
C ARG A 40 -26.16 -21.56 10.59
N VAL A 41 -24.89 -21.94 10.55
CA VAL A 41 -24.05 -22.01 11.75
C VAL A 41 -23.83 -20.61 12.31
N LEU A 42 -23.52 -19.63 11.47
CA LEU A 42 -23.35 -18.24 11.89
C LEU A 42 -24.60 -17.71 12.59
N MET A 43 -25.77 -17.87 11.99
CA MET A 43 -27.04 -17.37 12.53
C MET A 43 -27.38 -17.94 13.91
N LYS A 44 -26.84 -19.13 14.28
CA LYS A 44 -27.00 -19.70 15.63
C LYS A 44 -26.10 -19.06 16.68
N HIS A 45 -25.00 -18.43 16.27
CA HIS A 45 -23.95 -17.90 17.17
C HIS A 45 -23.91 -16.37 17.24
N LEU A 46 -24.75 -15.69 16.44
CA LEU A 46 -24.89 -14.24 16.49
C LEU A 46 -25.54 -13.80 17.83
N PRO A 47 -25.02 -12.73 18.47
CA PRO A 47 -25.66 -12.18 19.66
C PRO A 47 -26.97 -11.48 19.30
N THR A 48 -27.85 -11.33 20.29
CA THR A 48 -28.91 -10.34 20.23
C THR A 48 -28.29 -8.93 20.27
N PRO A 49 -28.58 -8.05 19.28
CA PRO A 49 -28.01 -6.72 19.23
C PRO A 49 -28.44 -5.90 20.43
N ASN A 50 -27.47 -5.28 21.12
CA ASN A 50 -27.77 -4.33 22.17
C ASN A 50 -28.00 -2.94 21.55
N PRO A 51 -29.19 -2.33 21.69
CA PRO A 51 -29.45 -0.98 21.20
C PRO A 51 -28.61 0.11 21.89
N GLU A 52 -28.01 -0.17 23.04
CA GLU A 52 -27.24 0.79 23.84
C GLU A 52 -25.72 0.77 23.56
N GLU A 53 -25.19 -0.20 22.81
CA GLU A 53 -23.74 -0.30 22.56
C GLU A 53 -23.19 0.91 21.78
N THR A 54 -22.09 1.53 22.23
CA THR A 54 -21.54 2.68 21.51
C THR A 54 -20.84 2.25 20.22
N ALA A 55 -20.81 3.14 19.22
CA ALA A 55 -20.06 2.89 17.99
C ALA A 55 -18.58 2.64 18.33
N THR A 56 -17.99 1.62 17.71
CA THR A 56 -16.55 1.36 17.89
C THR A 56 -15.77 2.52 17.30
N LYS A 57 -14.89 3.11 18.11
CA LYS A 57 -13.96 4.13 17.64
C LYS A 57 -12.99 3.48 16.66
N PRO A 58 -12.70 4.11 15.51
CA PRO A 58 -11.62 3.66 14.66
C PRO A 58 -10.35 3.56 15.50
N SER A 59 -9.65 2.45 15.37
CA SER A 59 -8.43 2.13 16.13
C SER A 59 -7.19 2.89 15.61
N SER A 60 -7.33 3.70 14.56
CA SER A 60 -6.23 4.44 13.94
C SER A 60 -5.75 5.67 14.73
N HIS A 61 -4.43 5.78 14.95
CA HIS A 61 -3.72 6.92 15.55
C HIS A 61 -3.57 8.14 14.59
N PRO A 62 -3.33 9.36 15.12
CA PRO A 62 -3.61 10.60 14.41
C PRO A 62 -2.49 10.97 13.44
N GLN A 63 -2.76 10.81 12.14
CA GLN A 63 -2.44 11.81 11.12
C GLN A 63 -3.12 11.37 9.81
N ALA A 64 -4.22 12.05 9.51
CA ALA A 64 -4.93 11.94 8.24
C ALA A 64 -3.97 12.26 7.10
N LYS A 65 -3.74 11.30 6.19
CA LYS A 65 -3.01 11.54 4.94
C LYS A 65 -3.99 11.98 3.87
N HIS A 66 -3.59 12.90 3.01
CA HIS A 66 -4.42 13.29 1.88
C HIS A 66 -4.35 12.25 0.77
N TYR A 67 -5.29 11.30 0.75
CA TYR A 67 -5.52 10.42 -0.40
C TYR A 67 -6.49 11.05 -1.38
N THR A 68 -6.18 10.93 -2.67
CA THR A 68 -7.14 11.21 -3.74
C THR A 68 -7.97 9.95 -3.95
N SER A 69 -9.27 10.05 -3.67
CA SER A 69 -10.22 8.96 -3.87
C SER A 69 -11.10 9.20 -5.09
N THR A 70 -11.29 8.16 -5.90
CA THR A 70 -12.26 8.12 -7.00
C THR A 70 -13.32 7.07 -6.73
N ARG A 71 -14.49 7.23 -7.37
CA ARG A 71 -15.58 6.26 -7.29
C ARG A 71 -15.65 5.47 -8.59
N PHE A 72 -15.99 4.19 -8.47
CA PHE A 72 -16.59 3.46 -9.58
C PHE A 72 -17.90 2.81 -9.14
N LYS A 73 -18.79 2.58 -10.12
CA LYS A 73 -19.93 1.71 -9.91
C LYS A 73 -19.41 0.29 -9.96
N SER A 74 -19.40 -0.41 -8.83
CA SER A 74 -19.09 -1.84 -8.83
C SER A 74 -20.10 -2.54 -9.72
N PRO A 75 -19.70 -3.46 -10.61
CA PRO A 75 -20.66 -4.35 -11.24
C PRO A 75 -21.43 -5.14 -10.17
N TYR A 76 -22.51 -5.81 -10.56
CA TYR A 76 -23.09 -6.84 -9.71
C TYR A 76 -21.99 -7.83 -9.35
N PHE A 77 -21.72 -7.95 -8.05
CA PHE A 77 -20.54 -8.64 -7.55
C PHE A 77 -20.96 -9.65 -6.48
N HIS A 78 -21.36 -10.83 -6.94
CA HIS A 78 -21.83 -11.95 -6.13
C HIS A 78 -21.30 -13.26 -6.72
N LEU A 79 -21.47 -14.37 -6.03
CA LEU A 79 -21.20 -15.68 -6.60
C LEU A 79 -22.31 -16.03 -7.57
N THR A 80 -21.92 -16.22 -8.83
CA THR A 80 -22.82 -16.68 -9.88
C THR A 80 -23.35 -18.08 -9.55
N LYS A 81 -24.53 -18.39 -10.10
CA LYS A 81 -25.13 -19.73 -10.00
C LYS A 81 -24.19 -20.85 -10.46
N GLU A 82 -23.37 -20.58 -11.49
CA GLU A 82 -22.31 -21.50 -11.96
C GLU A 82 -21.35 -21.88 -10.83
N VAL A 83 -20.87 -20.89 -10.08
CA VAL A 83 -19.98 -21.14 -8.94
C VAL A 83 -20.72 -21.85 -7.82
N LEU A 84 -21.95 -21.44 -7.49
CA LEU A 84 -22.75 -22.06 -6.43
C LEU A 84 -23.07 -23.53 -6.70
N GLU A 85 -23.33 -23.90 -7.96
CA GLU A 85 -23.61 -25.28 -8.38
C GLU A 85 -22.34 -26.12 -8.56
N THR A 86 -21.16 -25.50 -8.60
CA THR A 86 -19.89 -26.22 -8.76
C THR A 86 -19.67 -27.18 -7.61
N ARG A 87 -19.30 -28.42 -7.97
CA ARG A 87 -18.97 -29.48 -7.01
C ARG A 87 -17.50 -29.42 -6.60
N ILE A 88 -17.26 -29.59 -5.31
CA ILE A 88 -15.94 -29.67 -4.70
C ILE A 88 -15.88 -30.88 -3.77
N VAL A 89 -14.67 -31.42 -3.58
CA VAL A 89 -14.44 -32.47 -2.58
C VAL A 89 -14.07 -31.82 -1.26
N VAL A 90 -14.70 -32.25 -0.17
CA VAL A 90 -14.40 -31.75 1.18
C VAL A 90 -13.00 -32.22 1.60
N THR A 91 -12.02 -31.33 1.38
CA THR A 91 -10.63 -31.59 1.73
C THR A 91 -10.43 -31.60 3.25
N ARG A 92 -9.28 -32.09 3.71
CA ARG A 92 -8.90 -32.03 5.14
C ARG A 92 -8.92 -30.59 5.67
N LEU A 93 -8.49 -29.63 4.85
CA LEU A 93 -8.43 -28.23 5.24
C LEU A 93 -9.85 -27.65 5.38
N LEU A 94 -10.70 -27.83 4.36
CA LEU A 94 -12.09 -27.37 4.40
C LEU A 94 -12.86 -27.99 5.57
N PHE A 95 -12.73 -29.31 5.75
CA PHE A 95 -13.33 -30.02 6.89
C PHE A 95 -12.89 -29.41 8.23
N SER A 96 -11.58 -29.18 8.42
CA SER A 96 -11.07 -28.59 9.66
C SER A 96 -11.57 -27.16 9.90
N GLN A 97 -11.79 -26.37 8.85
CA GLN A 97 -12.35 -25.02 8.98
C GLN A 97 -13.84 -25.07 9.32
N LEU A 98 -14.61 -25.94 8.68
CA LEU A 98 -16.04 -26.14 8.96
C LEU A 98 -16.28 -26.67 10.38
N ASP A 99 -15.49 -27.67 10.79
CA ASP A 99 -15.54 -28.25 12.13
C ASP A 99 -15.23 -27.18 13.19
N GLY A 100 -14.11 -26.46 13.04
CA GLY A 100 -13.76 -25.35 13.93
C GLY A 100 -14.80 -24.24 13.96
N PHE A 101 -15.44 -23.94 12.83
CA PHE A 101 -16.52 -22.94 12.74
C PHE A 101 -17.79 -23.37 13.48
N SER A 102 -18.09 -24.67 13.49
CA SER A 102 -19.25 -25.23 14.20
C SER A 102 -19.15 -25.13 15.73
N PHE A 103 -17.92 -24.99 16.26
CA PHE A 103 -17.63 -24.85 17.69
C PHE A 103 -17.34 -23.42 18.13
N ILE A 104 -17.65 -22.41 17.31
CA ILE A 104 -17.42 -21.02 17.69
C ILE A 104 -18.28 -20.66 18.90
N ASP A 105 -17.66 -20.15 19.95
CA ASP A 105 -18.40 -19.60 21.09
C ASP A 105 -19.38 -18.53 20.63
N SER A 106 -20.57 -18.49 21.22
CA SER A 106 -21.54 -17.42 20.98
C SER A 106 -20.84 -16.07 21.10
N ILE A 107 -20.98 -15.23 20.08
CA ILE A 107 -20.33 -13.92 20.07
C ILE A 107 -20.99 -13.09 21.18
N GLY A 108 -20.19 -12.60 22.13
CA GLY A 108 -20.75 -11.88 23.28
C GLY A 108 -21.31 -10.50 22.95
N LYS A 109 -20.77 -9.82 21.93
CA LYS A 109 -21.13 -8.45 21.54
C LYS A 109 -20.73 -8.13 20.09
N TYR A 110 -21.38 -7.15 19.47
CA TYR A 110 -21.09 -6.70 18.09
C TYR A 110 -19.96 -5.65 18.04
N ASP A 111 -18.80 -5.98 18.60
CA ASP A 111 -17.60 -5.14 18.45
C ASP A 111 -16.72 -5.61 17.28
N GLU A 112 -15.90 -4.69 16.77
CA GLU A 112 -15.04 -4.91 15.60
C GLU A 112 -14.14 -6.14 15.77
N GLN A 113 -13.53 -6.29 16.94
CA GLN A 113 -12.60 -7.37 17.22
C GLN A 113 -13.32 -8.72 17.30
N SER A 114 -14.44 -8.78 18.03
CA SER A 114 -15.22 -10.03 18.16
C SER A 114 -15.80 -10.47 16.82
N VAL A 115 -16.38 -9.56 16.03
CA VAL A 115 -16.95 -9.89 14.72
C VAL A 115 -15.86 -10.30 13.74
N THR A 116 -14.73 -9.58 13.70
CA THR A 116 -13.59 -9.94 12.85
C THR A 116 -13.07 -11.33 13.19
N LYS A 117 -12.77 -11.58 14.47
CA LYS A 117 -12.11 -12.81 14.92
C LYS A 117 -13.02 -14.04 14.82
N ASN A 118 -14.28 -13.90 15.20
CA ASN A 118 -15.21 -15.02 15.38
C ASN A 118 -16.19 -15.20 14.20
N VAL A 119 -16.28 -14.23 13.27
CA VAL A 119 -17.18 -14.35 12.12
C VAL A 119 -16.40 -14.23 10.82
N VAL A 120 -15.86 -13.05 10.56
CA VAL A 120 -15.41 -12.73 9.21
C VAL A 120 -14.13 -13.50 8.86
N LYS A 121 -13.15 -13.60 9.76
CA LYS A 121 -11.95 -14.42 9.49
C LYS A 121 -12.32 -15.88 9.24
N PRO A 122 -13.09 -16.58 10.10
CA PRO A 122 -13.45 -17.96 9.83
C PRO A 122 -14.23 -18.14 8.52
N VAL A 123 -15.16 -17.23 8.19
CA VAL A 123 -15.86 -17.22 6.89
C VAL A 123 -14.86 -17.11 5.74
N VAL A 124 -13.92 -16.16 5.81
CA VAL A 124 -12.86 -16.00 4.79
C VAL A 124 -11.98 -17.25 4.71
N ALA A 125 -11.61 -17.87 5.83
CA ALA A 125 -10.81 -19.09 5.86
C ALA A 125 -11.54 -20.28 5.20
N ILE A 126 -12.85 -20.42 5.45
CA ILE A 126 -13.68 -21.43 4.80
C ILE A 126 -13.76 -21.16 3.29
N LEU A 127 -14.00 -19.91 2.87
CA LEU A 127 -14.04 -19.54 1.46
C LEU A 127 -12.71 -19.83 0.74
N LEU A 128 -11.58 -19.50 1.36
CA LEU A 128 -10.26 -19.84 0.83
C LEU A 128 -10.11 -21.36 0.68
N ALA A 129 -10.37 -22.13 1.75
CA ALA A 129 -10.26 -23.60 1.71
C ALA A 129 -11.20 -24.25 0.69
N MET A 130 -12.38 -23.66 0.50
CA MET A 130 -13.40 -24.08 -0.46
C MET A 130 -12.92 -23.89 -1.90
N PHE A 131 -12.39 -22.71 -2.24
CA PHE A 131 -11.85 -22.46 -3.58
C PHE A 131 -10.53 -23.20 -3.84
N GLU A 132 -9.73 -23.43 -2.80
CA GLU A 132 -8.53 -24.28 -2.86
C GLU A 132 -8.84 -25.75 -3.17
N ALA A 133 -9.97 -26.27 -2.69
CA ALA A 133 -10.38 -27.66 -2.94
C ALA A 133 -10.52 -27.99 -4.43
N ARG A 134 -10.66 -26.96 -5.28
CA ARG A 134 -10.75 -27.10 -6.74
C ARG A 134 -9.42 -26.85 -7.45
N LEU A 135 -8.41 -26.31 -6.77
CA LEU A 135 -7.11 -26.09 -7.38
C LEU A 135 -6.43 -27.45 -7.65
N PRO A 136 -5.73 -27.59 -8.79
CA PRO A 136 -4.94 -28.79 -9.06
C PRO A 136 -3.93 -29.09 -7.95
N SER A 137 -3.69 -30.36 -7.68
CA SER A 137 -2.79 -30.82 -6.61
C SER A 137 -1.34 -30.32 -6.70
N HIS A 138 -0.91 -29.86 -7.88
CA HIS A 138 0.41 -29.26 -8.11
C HIS A 138 0.48 -27.78 -7.74
N ASN A 139 -0.64 -27.12 -7.44
CA ASN A 139 -0.65 -25.74 -6.96
C ASN A 139 -0.36 -25.74 -5.45
N THR A 140 0.93 -25.74 -5.09
CA THR A 140 1.40 -25.94 -3.70
C THR A 140 1.16 -24.74 -2.76
N GLY A 141 0.61 -23.63 -3.27
CA GLY A 141 0.41 -22.43 -2.49
C GLY A 141 -0.84 -22.53 -1.62
N CYS A 142 -0.67 -22.90 -0.35
CA CYS A 142 -1.76 -22.90 0.63
C CYS A 142 -2.11 -21.45 1.03
N TRP A 143 -3.35 -21.08 0.84
CA TRP A 143 -3.98 -19.83 1.22
C TRP A 143 -4.42 -19.89 2.67
N ILE A 144 -4.21 -18.80 3.38
CA ILE A 144 -4.56 -18.67 4.79
C ILE A 144 -5.16 -17.29 5.05
N ALA A 145 -6.17 -17.28 5.91
CA ALA A 145 -6.67 -16.07 6.56
C ALA A 145 -6.02 -15.95 7.94
N GLU A 146 -5.38 -14.82 8.22
CA GLU A 146 -4.77 -14.54 9.53
C GLU A 146 -5.40 -13.29 10.15
N ASP A 147 -5.48 -13.28 11.49
CA ASP A 147 -5.82 -12.08 12.24
C ASP A 147 -4.71 -11.02 12.06
N CYS A 148 -5.08 -9.75 12.25
CA CYS A 148 -4.13 -8.65 12.28
C CYS A 148 -2.93 -8.91 13.21
N VAL A 149 -1.74 -8.76 12.66
CA VAL A 149 -0.56 -8.31 13.40
C VAL A 149 -0.48 -6.80 13.17
N LYS A 150 -0.24 -5.97 14.21
CA LYS A 150 0.08 -4.55 13.99
C LYS A 150 1.34 -4.47 13.12
N LEU A 151 1.17 -4.09 11.86
CA LEU A 151 2.19 -4.16 10.81
C LEU A 151 2.75 -2.78 10.53
N GLU A 152 3.99 -2.55 10.97
CA GLU A 152 4.61 -1.22 11.05
C GLU A 152 3.76 -0.26 11.91
N ASN A 153 4.34 0.77 12.52
CA ASN A 153 3.63 1.59 13.53
C ASN A 153 2.45 2.44 13.01
N SER A 154 1.86 2.14 11.84
CA SER A 154 0.88 3.03 11.20
C SER A 154 -0.25 2.40 10.38
N VAL A 155 -0.23 1.08 10.11
CA VAL A 155 -1.28 0.40 9.35
C VAL A 155 -1.86 -0.74 10.18
N GLU A 156 -3.18 -0.76 10.23
CA GLU A 156 -4.01 -1.75 10.91
C GLU A 156 -4.79 -2.48 9.84
N LEU A 157 -4.85 -3.80 9.96
CA LEU A 157 -5.31 -4.71 8.93
C LEU A 157 -6.10 -5.85 9.58
N ASP A 158 -7.42 -5.77 9.60
CA ASP A 158 -8.24 -6.72 10.37
C ASP A 158 -8.08 -8.18 9.93
N ILE A 159 -8.13 -8.43 8.62
CA ILE A 159 -7.98 -9.77 8.04
C ILE A 159 -6.93 -9.75 6.94
N LEU A 160 -5.90 -10.58 7.11
CA LEU A 160 -4.85 -10.78 6.12
C LEU A 160 -5.15 -12.01 5.28
N ILE A 161 -5.07 -11.87 3.95
CA ILE A 161 -5.17 -12.99 3.01
C ILE A 161 -3.78 -13.26 2.48
N LYS A 162 -3.19 -14.39 2.86
CA LYS A 162 -1.82 -14.78 2.49
C LYS A 162 -1.82 -16.03 1.63
N ARG A 163 -0.86 -16.12 0.70
CA ARG A 163 -0.50 -17.33 -0.05
C ARG A 163 0.87 -17.82 0.41
N LYS A 164 0.91 -18.99 1.06
CA LYS A 164 2.16 -19.60 1.53
C LYS A 164 3.12 -19.82 0.36
N GLY A 165 4.40 -19.52 0.61
CA GLY A 165 5.47 -19.70 -0.37
C GLY A 165 5.62 -18.56 -1.38
N ALA A 166 4.71 -17.58 -1.44
CA ALA A 166 4.92 -16.42 -2.30
C ALA A 166 6.12 -15.59 -1.80
N PRO A 167 6.98 -15.11 -2.72
CA PRO A 167 8.17 -14.35 -2.36
C PRO A 167 7.80 -13.01 -1.74
N LEU A 168 8.63 -12.54 -0.82
CA LEU A 168 8.54 -11.20 -0.26
C LEU A 168 9.56 -10.31 -0.98
N PRO A 169 9.17 -9.13 -1.52
CA PRO A 169 10.13 -8.17 -2.05
C PRO A 169 11.21 -7.80 -1.02
N GLU A 170 12.43 -7.57 -1.51
CA GLU A 170 13.56 -7.20 -0.64
C GLU A 170 13.27 -5.93 0.17
N GLY A 171 13.69 -5.93 1.44
CA GLY A 171 13.56 -4.78 2.34
C GLY A 171 12.19 -4.62 3.03
N LEU A 172 11.25 -5.54 2.82
CA LEU A 172 9.97 -5.55 3.55
C LEU A 172 10.02 -6.44 4.80
N ALA A 173 9.14 -6.16 5.76
CA ALA A 173 9.05 -6.88 7.02
C ALA A 173 8.64 -8.37 6.80
N PRO A 174 9.30 -9.35 7.45
CA PRO A 174 9.03 -10.79 7.25
C PRO A 174 7.56 -11.20 7.45
N GLU A 175 6.82 -10.47 8.28
CA GLU A 175 5.41 -10.71 8.59
C GLU A 175 4.49 -10.47 7.38
N LEU A 176 4.94 -9.68 6.40
CA LEU A 176 4.27 -9.44 5.13
C LEU A 176 4.48 -10.58 4.12
N LYS A 177 5.32 -11.57 4.43
CA LYS A 177 5.58 -12.68 3.52
C LYS A 177 4.29 -13.40 3.17
N GLY A 178 4.06 -13.53 1.87
CA GLY A 178 2.87 -14.18 1.34
C GLY A 178 1.62 -13.32 1.28
N LEU A 179 1.61 -12.10 1.83
CA LEU A 179 0.43 -11.23 1.79
C LEU A 179 0.00 -10.95 0.34
N GLN A 180 -1.27 -11.16 0.04
CA GLN A 180 -1.88 -10.93 -1.28
C GLN A 180 -2.93 -9.83 -1.24
N SER A 181 -3.74 -9.80 -0.18
CA SER A 181 -4.81 -8.82 -0.01
C SER A 181 -5.25 -8.74 1.45
N THR A 182 -6.17 -7.82 1.74
CA THR A 182 -6.67 -7.57 3.09
C THR A 182 -8.16 -7.20 3.05
N ILE A 183 -8.85 -7.46 4.15
CA ILE A 183 -10.19 -6.93 4.42
C ILE A 183 -10.10 -6.08 5.68
N GLU A 184 -10.39 -4.80 5.55
CA GLU A 184 -10.60 -3.90 6.69
C GLU A 184 -12.03 -4.07 7.19
N MET A 185 -12.20 -4.31 8.46
CA MET A 185 -13.48 -4.45 9.12
C MET A 185 -13.86 -3.17 9.84
N LYS A 186 -15.14 -2.81 9.77
CA LYS A 186 -15.71 -1.77 10.62
C LYS A 186 -17.04 -2.26 11.18
N THR A 187 -17.37 -1.83 12.39
CA THR A 187 -18.66 -2.24 12.96
C THR A 187 -19.82 -1.57 12.25
N PRO A 188 -21.00 -2.22 12.23
CA PRO A 188 -22.24 -1.61 11.76
C PRO A 188 -22.50 -0.22 12.36
N ARG A 189 -22.20 -0.01 13.64
CA ARG A 189 -22.42 1.28 14.32
C ARG A 189 -21.37 2.35 13.99
N SER A 190 -20.12 1.98 13.73
CA SER A 190 -19.09 2.91 13.22
C SER A 190 -19.55 3.57 11.91
N CYS A 191 -20.57 3.00 11.26
CA CYS A 191 -21.09 3.37 9.96
C CYS A 191 -22.51 3.93 9.97
N ASN A 192 -23.13 4.13 11.14
CA ASN A 192 -24.38 4.89 11.28
C ASN A 192 -24.24 6.37 10.92
N THR A 193 -23.03 6.83 10.59
CA THR A 193 -22.87 8.11 9.94
C THR A 193 -23.43 8.00 8.52
N PRO A 194 -24.47 8.75 8.15
CA PRO A 194 -25.01 8.74 6.78
C PRO A 194 -23.93 9.04 5.74
N GLU A 195 -22.84 9.67 6.17
CA GLU A 195 -21.64 9.94 5.39
C GLU A 195 -20.89 8.70 4.89
N ILE A 196 -20.99 7.55 5.56
CA ILE A 196 -20.38 6.31 5.06
C ILE A 196 -21.14 5.79 3.85
N SER A 197 -22.47 5.91 3.85
CA SER A 197 -23.24 5.67 2.61
C SER A 197 -22.87 6.67 1.49
N LEU A 198 -22.34 7.83 1.89
CA LEU A 198 -21.84 8.91 1.03
C LEU A 198 -20.32 8.87 0.80
N PHE A 199 -19.59 7.80 1.19
CA PHE A 199 -18.19 7.56 0.77
C PHE A 199 -18.02 7.79 -0.74
N SER A 200 -19.12 7.58 -1.46
CA SER A 200 -19.30 7.62 -2.89
C SER A 200 -19.81 8.96 -3.46
N LYS A 201 -20.17 9.98 -2.66
CA LYS A 201 -20.89 11.17 -3.15
C LYS A 201 -20.23 12.53 -2.88
N SER A 202 -19.25 12.64 -1.99
CA SER A 202 -18.61 13.93 -1.70
C SER A 202 -17.08 13.84 -1.64
N PRO A 203 -16.34 14.68 -2.41
CA PRO A 203 -14.89 14.83 -2.22
C PRO A 203 -14.55 15.47 -0.87
N SER A 204 -15.49 16.17 -0.23
CA SER A 204 -15.35 16.70 1.13
C SER A 204 -16.09 15.78 2.11
N MET A 205 -15.36 14.83 2.70
CA MET A 205 -15.83 14.09 3.86
C MET A 205 -15.96 15.04 5.04
N THR A 206 -17.17 15.16 5.58
CA THR A 206 -17.53 16.16 6.58
C THR A 206 -17.22 15.73 8.01
N THR A 207 -17.22 14.42 8.32
CA THR A 207 -16.77 13.90 9.61
C THR A 207 -15.31 13.48 9.61
N SER A 208 -14.65 13.68 10.76
CA SER A 208 -13.29 13.17 11.00
C SER A 208 -13.23 11.64 10.88
N ALA A 209 -14.25 10.93 11.37
CA ALA A 209 -14.29 9.48 11.37
C ALA A 209 -14.30 8.87 9.96
N THR A 210 -15.14 9.41 9.05
CA THR A 210 -15.18 8.92 7.66
C THR A 210 -13.85 9.19 6.95
N LYS A 211 -13.24 10.36 7.22
CA LYS A 211 -11.91 10.70 6.71
C LYS A 211 -10.84 9.74 7.23
N GLU A 212 -10.87 9.40 8.52
CA GLU A 212 -9.93 8.45 9.14
C GLU A 212 -10.04 7.05 8.52
N ILE A 213 -11.26 6.53 8.33
CA ILE A 213 -11.50 5.24 7.67
C ILE A 213 -10.98 5.26 6.23
N ARG A 214 -11.30 6.32 5.46
CA ARG A 214 -10.77 6.47 4.09
C ARG A 214 -9.25 6.47 4.07
N ASP A 215 -8.64 7.24 4.96
CA ASP A 215 -7.19 7.39 5.00
C ASP A 215 -6.52 6.08 5.46
N GLN A 216 -7.19 5.30 6.30
CA GLN A 216 -6.76 3.96 6.68
C GLN A 216 -6.74 3.03 5.47
N ILE A 217 -7.86 2.89 4.75
CA ILE A 217 -7.95 2.07 3.53
C ILE A 217 -6.90 2.50 2.50
N GLY A 218 -6.69 3.82 2.34
CA GLY A 218 -5.64 4.34 1.48
C GLY A 218 -4.23 3.87 1.88
N LYS A 219 -3.92 3.81 3.19
CA LYS A 219 -2.64 3.28 3.68
C LYS A 219 -2.49 1.79 3.38
N GLN A 220 -3.56 1.01 3.50
CA GLN A 220 -3.56 -0.42 3.19
C GLN A 220 -3.27 -0.65 1.70
N GLY A 221 -3.99 0.04 0.83
CA GLY A 221 -3.74 0.00 -0.61
C GLY A 221 -2.30 0.42 -0.98
N SER A 222 -1.75 1.41 -0.28
CA SER A 222 -0.34 1.82 -0.42
C SER A 222 0.64 0.75 0.01
N LEU A 223 0.39 0.07 1.13
CA LEU A 223 1.20 -1.04 1.60
C LEU A 223 1.14 -2.23 0.64
N LEU A 224 -0.06 -2.66 0.24
CA LEU A 224 -0.26 -3.77 -0.69
C LEU A 224 0.40 -3.50 -2.04
N LYS A 225 0.34 -2.27 -2.55
CA LYS A 225 1.03 -1.90 -3.80
C LYS A 225 2.55 -1.99 -3.69
N LYS A 226 3.15 -1.75 -2.51
CA LYS A 226 4.59 -1.97 -2.31
C LYS A 226 4.96 -3.46 -2.35
N ILE A 227 4.06 -4.32 -1.88
CA ILE A 227 4.23 -5.77 -1.89
C ILE A 227 4.07 -6.33 -3.31
N HIS A 228 3.17 -5.73 -4.11
CA HIS A 228 2.90 -6.11 -5.50
C HIS A 228 3.23 -4.96 -6.47
N PRO A 229 4.51 -4.60 -6.63
CA PRO A 229 4.90 -3.46 -7.47
C PRO A 229 4.50 -3.66 -8.94
N ASP A 230 4.51 -4.90 -9.42
CA ASP A 230 4.28 -5.27 -10.81
C ASP A 230 2.80 -5.24 -11.23
N GLN A 231 1.87 -5.34 -10.29
CA GLN A 231 0.44 -5.29 -10.58
C GLN A 231 -0.01 -3.85 -10.75
N ASP A 232 -0.65 -3.44 -11.84
CA ASP A 232 -1.09 -2.04 -12.06
C ASP A 232 -1.81 -1.43 -10.84
N PHE A 233 -2.68 -2.21 -10.22
CA PHE A 233 -3.30 -1.93 -8.93
C PHE A 233 -3.60 -3.22 -8.17
N VAL A 234 -3.87 -3.09 -6.87
CA VAL A 234 -4.24 -4.19 -5.97
C VAL A 234 -5.69 -4.03 -5.53
N ILE A 235 -6.43 -5.14 -5.47
CA ILE A 235 -7.80 -5.20 -4.95
C ILE A 235 -7.77 -5.63 -3.48
N HIS A 236 -8.54 -4.95 -2.65
CA HIS A 236 -8.78 -5.21 -1.24
C HIS A 236 -10.23 -4.79 -0.91
N ALA A 237 -10.66 -4.85 0.35
CA ALA A 237 -12.00 -4.40 0.69
C ALA A 237 -12.10 -3.69 2.03
N LEU A 238 -13.07 -2.79 2.11
CA LEU A 238 -13.67 -2.34 3.36
C LEU A 238 -14.96 -3.13 3.57
N SER A 239 -15.09 -3.74 4.72
CA SER A 239 -16.23 -4.57 5.10
C SER A 239 -16.91 -4.00 6.34
N ILE A 240 -18.23 -3.94 6.29
CA ILE A 240 -19.12 -3.55 7.37
C ILE A 240 -20.12 -4.69 7.54
N ALA A 241 -19.76 -5.75 8.26
CA ALA A 241 -20.58 -6.97 8.27
C ALA A 241 -21.86 -6.84 9.11
N PRO A 242 -23.02 -7.34 8.64
CA PRO A 242 -23.28 -7.88 7.30
C PRO A 242 -23.63 -6.80 6.26
N ALA A 243 -23.79 -5.56 6.72
CA ALA A 243 -24.37 -4.45 6.01
C ALA A 243 -23.71 -4.08 4.67
N HIS A 244 -22.38 -4.10 4.52
CA HIS A 244 -21.73 -3.61 3.30
C HIS A 244 -20.38 -4.28 3.04
N LEU A 245 -20.06 -4.49 1.77
CA LEU A 245 -18.72 -4.84 1.32
C LEU A 245 -18.35 -3.88 0.18
N PHE A 246 -17.38 -3.00 0.41
CA PHE A 246 -16.86 -2.08 -0.59
C PHE A 246 -15.56 -2.65 -1.16
N PRO A 247 -15.58 -3.16 -2.41
CA PRO A 247 -14.33 -3.47 -3.09
C PRO A 247 -13.55 -2.16 -3.29
N ALA A 248 -12.28 -2.19 -2.91
CA ALA A 248 -11.36 -1.08 -3.00
C ALA A 248 -10.18 -1.48 -3.89
N ALA A 249 -9.72 -0.55 -4.71
CA ALA A 249 -8.56 -0.73 -5.56
C ALA A 249 -7.55 0.40 -5.33
N SER A 250 -6.26 0.08 -5.30
CA SER A 250 -5.23 1.09 -5.15
C SER A 250 -4.03 0.83 -6.03
N ASN A 251 -3.48 1.90 -6.61
CA ASN A 251 -2.17 1.90 -7.28
C ASN A 251 -1.07 2.52 -6.40
N GLY A 252 -1.33 2.64 -5.11
CA GLY A 252 -0.43 3.18 -4.08
C GLY A 252 -0.51 4.68 -3.86
N GLN A 253 -0.91 5.47 -4.86
CA GLN A 253 -1.11 6.92 -4.73
C GLN A 253 -2.59 7.32 -4.78
N ARG A 254 -3.41 6.53 -5.48
CA ARG A 254 -4.83 6.74 -5.66
C ARG A 254 -5.61 5.58 -5.07
N LEU A 255 -6.82 5.88 -4.64
CA LEU A 255 -7.77 4.93 -4.09
C LEU A 255 -9.05 4.99 -4.90
N ALA A 256 -9.54 3.86 -5.39
CA ALA A 256 -10.84 3.75 -6.03
C ALA A 256 -11.76 2.91 -5.13
N ILE A 257 -12.94 3.43 -4.81
CA ILE A 257 -13.91 2.79 -3.91
C ILE A 257 -15.17 2.43 -4.72
N GLY A 258 -15.52 1.14 -4.69
CA GLY A 258 -16.74 0.63 -5.32
C GLY A 258 -17.98 1.07 -4.56
N SER A 259 -19.10 1.21 -5.26
CA SER A 259 -20.35 1.70 -4.67
C SER A 259 -21.36 0.62 -4.28
N ASP A 260 -20.91 -0.63 -4.09
CA ASP A 260 -21.84 -1.69 -3.68
C ASP A 260 -22.26 -1.43 -2.23
N MET A 261 -23.54 -1.10 -2.06
CA MET A 261 -24.21 -1.00 -0.78
C MET A 261 -25.42 -1.92 -0.85
N LEU A 262 -25.59 -2.80 0.14
CA LEU A 262 -26.96 -3.22 0.46
C LEU A 262 -27.80 -1.96 0.68
N GLY A 263 -28.94 -1.89 0.02
CA GLY A 263 -29.97 -0.89 0.30
C GLY A 263 -30.59 -1.23 1.65
N LEU A 264 -29.97 -0.76 2.74
CA LEU A 264 -30.50 -1.00 4.06
C LEU A 264 -31.69 -0.08 4.32
N ASP A 265 -32.87 -0.58 3.97
CA ASP A 265 -34.14 0.01 4.39
C ASP A 265 -34.40 -0.41 5.86
N GLY A 266 -33.66 0.16 6.82
CA GLY A 266 -33.86 -0.14 8.23
C GLY A 266 -32.80 0.41 9.19
N GLU A 267 -33.17 0.51 10.48
CA GLU A 267 -32.24 0.91 11.54
C GLU A 267 -31.19 -0.20 11.80
N CYS A 268 -29.97 0.22 12.14
CA CYS A 268 -28.78 -0.65 12.23
C CYS A 268 -28.88 -1.88 13.17
N PRO A 269 -29.67 -1.89 14.27
CA PRO A 269 -29.88 -3.15 15.00
C PRO A 269 -30.77 -4.14 14.23
N SER A 270 -31.68 -3.67 13.39
CA SER A 270 -32.60 -4.55 12.64
C SER A 270 -31.90 -5.24 11.47
N VAL A 271 -30.94 -4.57 10.85
CA VAL A 271 -30.21 -5.07 9.68
C VAL A 271 -29.34 -6.28 10.04
N VAL A 272 -28.65 -6.24 11.18
CA VAL A 272 -27.78 -7.33 11.63
C VAL A 272 -28.56 -8.60 12.02
N MET A 273 -29.87 -8.48 12.27
CA MET A 273 -30.75 -9.60 12.64
C MET A 273 -31.37 -10.31 11.45
N LYS A 274 -31.37 -9.65 10.30
CA LYS A 274 -31.93 -10.19 9.06
C LYS A 274 -30.97 -11.24 8.50
N SER A 275 -31.42 -12.48 8.51
CA SER A 275 -30.69 -13.65 8.01
C SER A 275 -30.24 -13.47 6.56
N GLU A 276 -31.09 -12.86 5.73
CA GLU A 276 -30.85 -12.56 4.33
C GLU A 276 -29.64 -11.63 4.11
N ASN A 277 -29.40 -10.67 5.02
CA ASN A 277 -28.28 -9.74 4.89
C ASN A 277 -26.93 -10.44 5.11
N TRP A 278 -26.86 -11.37 6.07
CA TRP A 278 -25.66 -12.17 6.30
C TRP A 278 -25.35 -13.08 5.13
N LEU A 279 -26.38 -13.65 4.51
CA LEU A 279 -26.23 -14.52 3.38
C LEU A 279 -25.71 -13.77 2.15
N GLU A 280 -26.29 -12.61 1.84
CA GLU A 280 -25.80 -11.73 0.77
C GLU A 280 -24.38 -11.23 1.08
N TYR A 281 -24.06 -10.93 2.34
CA TYR A 281 -22.71 -10.56 2.75
C TYR A 281 -21.69 -11.67 2.49
N ILE A 282 -21.97 -12.90 2.94
CA ILE A 282 -21.10 -14.06 2.74
C ILE A 282 -20.87 -14.30 1.24
N ASP A 283 -21.94 -14.18 0.45
CA ASP A 283 -21.90 -14.31 -1.00
C ASP A 283 -21.00 -13.26 -1.67
N LYS A 284 -21.13 -11.98 -1.31
CA LYS A 284 -20.25 -10.90 -1.79
C LYS A 284 -18.80 -11.08 -1.36
N VAL A 285 -18.55 -11.51 -0.11
CA VAL A 285 -17.20 -11.84 0.37
C VAL A 285 -16.65 -13.01 -0.44
N GLY A 286 -17.47 -14.03 -0.72
CA GLY A 286 -17.11 -15.13 -1.61
C GLY A 286 -16.66 -14.65 -2.99
N ALA A 287 -17.42 -13.74 -3.61
CA ALA A 287 -17.06 -13.15 -4.89
C ALA A 287 -15.74 -12.36 -4.84
N LEU A 288 -15.48 -11.64 -3.74
CA LEU A 288 -14.21 -10.94 -3.50
C LEU A 288 -13.04 -11.92 -3.39
N ILE A 289 -13.18 -12.95 -2.56
CA ILE A 289 -12.16 -13.98 -2.37
C ILE A 289 -11.88 -14.69 -3.70
N PHE A 290 -12.93 -15.01 -4.46
CA PHE A 290 -12.78 -15.55 -5.81
C PHE A 290 -11.95 -14.62 -6.70
N ALA A 291 -12.27 -13.31 -6.73
CA ALA A 291 -11.53 -12.33 -7.52
C ALA A 291 -10.05 -12.22 -7.13
N ILE A 292 -9.73 -12.32 -5.83
CA ILE A 292 -8.34 -12.32 -5.32
C ILE A 292 -7.61 -13.61 -5.70
N MET A 293 -8.31 -14.75 -5.69
CA MET A 293 -7.73 -16.06 -5.93
C MET A 293 -7.61 -16.43 -7.41
N ILE A 294 -8.26 -15.72 -8.34
CA ILE A 294 -8.25 -16.04 -9.79
C ILE A 294 -6.81 -16.20 -10.26
N SER A 295 -6.42 -17.46 -10.31
CA SER A 295 -5.17 -17.97 -10.84
C SER A 295 -5.53 -19.32 -11.46
N GLU A 296 -6.01 -19.22 -12.70
CA GLU A 296 -6.02 -20.29 -13.71
C GLU A 296 -7.07 -21.41 -13.54
N ALA A 297 -7.27 -22.04 -12.38
CA ALA A 297 -8.09 -23.25 -12.29
C ALA A 297 -9.61 -23.02 -12.43
N TRP A 298 -10.12 -21.92 -11.86
CA TRP A 298 -11.53 -21.54 -11.95
C TRP A 298 -11.87 -20.76 -13.23
N TYR A 299 -10.85 -20.46 -14.03
CA TYR A 299 -10.95 -19.48 -15.10
C TYR A 299 -11.79 -19.96 -16.30
N ASP A 300 -11.81 -21.28 -16.53
CA ASP A 300 -12.54 -21.91 -17.63
C ASP A 300 -13.91 -22.47 -17.19
N ASP A 301 -14.06 -22.85 -15.92
CA ASP A 301 -15.27 -23.51 -15.40
C ASP A 301 -16.41 -22.52 -15.07
N CYS A 302 -16.12 -21.24 -14.84
CA CYS A 302 -17.10 -20.24 -14.39
C CYS A 302 -17.02 -18.92 -15.20
N PRO A 303 -17.40 -18.94 -16.49
CA PRO A 303 -17.30 -17.77 -17.37
C PRO A 303 -18.11 -16.57 -16.87
N GLY A 304 -19.27 -16.79 -16.25
CA GLY A 304 -20.07 -15.71 -15.68
C GLY A 304 -19.35 -14.99 -14.54
N GLN A 305 -18.74 -15.74 -13.62
CA GLN A 305 -17.98 -15.16 -12.52
C GLN A 305 -16.76 -14.38 -13.03
N ARG A 306 -16.06 -14.95 -14.01
CA ARG A 306 -14.93 -14.29 -14.68
C ARG A 306 -15.34 -12.97 -15.30
N GLN A 307 -16.49 -12.90 -15.97
CA GLN A 307 -17.00 -11.67 -16.54
C GLN A 307 -17.30 -10.62 -15.46
N GLN A 308 -17.85 -11.01 -14.30
CA GLN A 308 -18.05 -10.10 -13.17
C GLN A 308 -16.72 -9.56 -12.65
N VAL A 309 -15.70 -10.41 -12.47
CA VAL A 309 -14.38 -9.98 -11.99
C VAL A 309 -13.67 -9.07 -13.00
N GLN A 310 -13.72 -9.40 -14.30
CA GLN A 310 -13.14 -8.53 -15.33
C GLN A 310 -13.84 -7.16 -15.35
N SER A 311 -15.17 -7.15 -15.20
CA SER A 311 -15.93 -5.90 -15.11
C SER A 311 -15.53 -5.06 -13.89
N LEU A 312 -15.22 -5.70 -12.76
CA LEU A 312 -14.71 -5.05 -11.56
C LEU A 312 -13.32 -4.45 -11.81
N ILE A 313 -12.41 -5.23 -12.38
CA ILE A 313 -11.05 -4.81 -12.73
C ILE A 313 -11.08 -3.64 -13.71
N ASP A 314 -11.89 -3.71 -14.76
CA ASP A 314 -12.02 -2.66 -15.77
C ASP A 314 -12.59 -1.37 -15.16
N ALA A 315 -13.60 -1.48 -14.29
CA ALA A 315 -14.19 -0.34 -13.61
C ALA A 315 -13.20 0.33 -12.64
N ALA A 316 -12.48 -0.46 -11.86
CA ALA A 316 -11.43 0.01 -10.96
C ALA A 316 -10.27 0.66 -11.73
N GLY A 317 -9.80 0.01 -12.79
CA GLY A 317 -8.74 0.52 -13.66
C GLY A 317 -9.11 1.87 -14.28
N LYS A 318 -10.31 2.00 -14.85
CA LYS A 318 -10.84 3.27 -15.37
C LYS A 318 -10.91 4.36 -14.30
N ALA A 319 -11.29 4.01 -13.07
CA ALA A 319 -11.36 4.98 -11.97
C ALA A 319 -9.98 5.39 -11.44
N LEU A 320 -8.95 4.56 -11.58
CA LEU A 320 -7.59 4.88 -11.16
C LEU A 320 -6.78 5.60 -12.26
N GLN A 321 -7.22 5.53 -13.51
CA GLN A 321 -6.57 6.23 -14.63
C GLN A 321 -6.54 7.75 -14.40
N PRO A 322 -5.46 8.44 -14.83
CA PRO A 322 -5.41 9.89 -14.86
C PRO A 322 -6.59 10.47 -15.65
N THR A 323 -7.26 11.45 -15.06
CA THR A 323 -8.27 12.22 -15.81
C THR A 323 -7.59 12.94 -16.98
N PRO A 324 -8.29 13.22 -18.10
CA PRO A 324 -7.70 13.95 -19.22
C PRO A 324 -7.05 15.28 -18.78
N PHE A 325 -7.65 15.96 -17.80
CA PHE A 325 -7.09 17.17 -17.21
C PHE A 325 -5.75 16.90 -16.49
N GLU A 326 -5.66 15.85 -15.68
CA GLU A 326 -4.40 15.44 -15.04
C GLU A 326 -3.34 15.03 -16.06
N VAL A 327 -3.73 14.36 -17.17
CA VAL A 327 -2.82 14.03 -18.27
C VAL A 327 -2.26 15.30 -18.90
N VAL A 328 -3.12 16.26 -19.25
CA VAL A 328 -2.72 17.55 -19.82
C VAL A 328 -1.82 18.33 -18.86
N LEU A 329 -2.17 18.36 -17.57
CA LEU A 329 -1.36 19.04 -16.56
C LEU A 329 0.00 18.36 -16.36
N THR A 330 0.04 17.02 -16.39
CA THR A 330 1.27 16.24 -16.30
C THR A 330 2.15 16.48 -17.53
N PHE A 331 1.56 16.50 -18.73
CA PHE A 331 2.26 16.83 -19.97
C PHE A 331 2.83 18.25 -19.93
N PHE A 332 2.03 19.24 -19.52
CA PHE A 332 2.48 20.62 -19.37
C PHE A 332 3.64 20.72 -18.37
N TRP A 333 3.53 20.05 -17.23
CA TRP A 333 4.61 19.97 -16.25
C TRP A 333 5.88 19.33 -16.81
N ALA A 334 5.76 18.25 -17.58
CA ALA A 334 6.89 17.60 -18.23
C ALA A 334 7.56 18.53 -19.25
N VAL A 335 6.79 19.29 -20.02
CA VAL A 335 7.30 20.31 -20.96
C VAL A 335 8.00 21.44 -20.22
N VAL A 336 7.40 21.99 -19.17
CA VAL A 336 8.03 23.04 -18.34
C VAL A 336 9.33 22.52 -17.73
N TRP A 337 9.33 21.28 -17.23
CA TRP A 337 10.54 20.64 -16.71
C TRP A 337 11.61 20.46 -17.78
N ALA A 338 11.26 20.01 -18.99
CA ALA A 338 12.19 19.86 -20.09
C ALA A 338 12.77 21.20 -20.54
N ILE A 339 11.94 22.26 -20.65
CA ILE A 339 12.41 23.62 -20.94
C ILE A 339 13.35 24.08 -19.84
N GLN A 340 12.98 23.88 -18.57
CA GLN A 340 13.82 24.26 -17.45
C GLN A 340 15.16 23.52 -17.48
N ALA A 341 15.18 22.21 -17.73
CA ALA A 341 16.41 21.44 -17.84
C ALA A 341 17.27 21.92 -19.03
N THR A 342 16.64 22.19 -20.17
CA THR A 342 17.30 22.62 -21.41
C THR A 342 17.81 24.05 -21.36
N VAL A 343 17.18 24.95 -20.60
CA VAL A 343 17.61 26.36 -20.45
C VAL A 343 18.55 26.53 -19.26
N SER A 344 18.24 25.89 -18.14
CA SER A 344 19.02 26.06 -16.91
C SER A 344 20.41 25.48 -17.04
N LEU A 345 20.59 24.33 -17.71
CA LEU A 345 21.90 23.70 -17.84
C LEU A 345 22.87 24.53 -18.72
N PRO A 346 22.51 24.98 -19.93
CA PRO A 346 23.36 25.88 -20.72
C PRO A 346 23.57 27.23 -20.06
N LEU A 347 22.56 27.80 -19.40
CA LEU A 347 22.73 29.05 -18.66
C LEU A 347 23.74 28.89 -17.51
N LEU A 348 23.69 27.77 -16.79
CA LEU A 348 24.65 27.43 -15.75
C LEU A 348 26.07 27.22 -16.33
N LEU A 349 26.18 26.56 -17.50
CA LEU A 349 27.44 26.36 -18.22
C LEU A 349 28.02 27.68 -18.75
N VAL A 350 27.18 28.58 -19.24
CA VAL A 350 27.58 29.93 -19.67
C VAL A 350 28.01 30.76 -18.47
N LEU A 351 27.26 30.74 -17.36
CA LEU A 351 27.63 31.46 -16.14
C LEU A 351 28.96 30.95 -15.54
N THR A 352 29.21 29.64 -15.60
CA THR A 352 30.47 29.04 -15.16
C THR A 352 31.63 29.38 -16.10
N HIS A 353 31.42 29.38 -17.43
CA HIS A 353 32.43 29.82 -18.39
C HIS A 353 32.71 31.33 -18.32
N LEU A 354 31.69 32.18 -18.14
CA LEU A 354 31.86 33.63 -17.97
C LEU A 354 32.63 33.97 -16.67
N ARG A 355 32.44 33.17 -15.62
CA ARG A 355 33.23 33.25 -14.38
C ARG A 355 34.67 32.80 -14.60
N TRP A 356 34.89 31.73 -15.39
CA TRP A 356 36.23 31.26 -15.76
C TRP A 356 37.00 32.28 -16.60
N LEU A 357 36.31 32.99 -17.51
CA LEU A 357 36.88 34.03 -18.36
C LEU A 357 37.16 35.36 -17.63
N ASN A 358 36.97 35.45 -16.30
CA ASN A 358 37.19 36.67 -15.50
C ASN A 358 36.41 37.92 -15.97
N LEU A 359 35.42 37.75 -16.86
CA LEU A 359 34.57 38.85 -17.35
C LEU A 359 33.63 39.39 -16.26
N THR A 360 33.38 38.59 -15.22
CA THR A 360 32.66 39.00 -13.99
C THR A 360 33.64 39.25 -12.83
N LYS A 361 34.59 40.18 -13.02
CA LYS A 361 35.48 40.66 -11.94
C LYS A 361 34.75 41.29 -10.74
N THR A 362 33.43 41.50 -10.84
CA THR A 362 32.61 42.25 -9.88
C THR A 362 31.66 41.43 -9.04
N LEU A 363 31.64 40.09 -9.14
CA LEU A 363 31.00 39.26 -8.11
C LEU A 363 31.96 39.06 -6.93
N LYS A 364 32.51 40.16 -6.40
CA LYS A 364 33.01 40.17 -5.03
C LYS A 364 31.77 40.15 -4.14
N GLN A 365 31.50 39.03 -3.48
CA GLN A 365 30.67 39.07 -2.28
C GLN A 365 31.36 40.08 -1.35
N PRO A 366 30.69 41.17 -0.94
CA PRO A 366 31.21 41.99 0.15
C PRO A 366 31.36 41.06 1.36
N ASP A 367 32.51 41.11 2.03
CA ASP A 367 32.80 40.28 3.22
C ASP A 367 31.60 40.31 4.18
N VAL A 368 30.86 39.20 4.23
CA VAL A 368 29.66 39.05 5.05
C VAL A 368 30.12 38.65 6.45
N ASP A 369 30.67 39.63 7.18
CA ASP A 369 30.90 39.55 8.62
C ASP A 369 30.04 40.59 9.39
N ARG A 370 28.92 41.00 8.80
CA ARG A 370 27.92 41.80 9.51
C ARG A 370 26.51 41.28 9.24
N ASN A 371 25.90 40.78 10.32
CA ASN A 371 24.46 40.55 10.47
C ASN A 371 23.68 41.85 10.19
N SER A 372 23.52 42.22 8.92
CA SER A 372 22.51 43.19 8.50
C SER A 372 21.27 42.40 8.07
N SER A 373 20.44 42.05 9.05
CA SER A 373 19.02 41.77 8.86
C SER A 373 18.32 43.07 8.43
N GLY A 374 18.50 43.45 7.16
CA GLY A 374 17.95 44.66 6.59
C GLY A 374 17.83 44.57 5.07
N HIS A 375 16.62 44.27 4.60
CA HIS A 375 16.05 44.69 3.31
C HIS A 375 16.94 44.70 2.05
N LEU A 376 17.81 43.70 1.86
CA LEU A 376 18.48 43.47 0.58
C LEU A 376 17.88 42.23 -0.11
N ALA A 377 16.66 42.44 -0.64
CA ALA A 377 16.18 41.68 -1.78
C ALA A 377 17.01 42.09 -3.01
N SER A 378 18.25 41.62 -3.07
CA SER A 378 19.14 41.81 -4.22
C SER A 378 18.69 40.88 -5.34
N PHE A 379 17.88 41.45 -6.23
CA PHE A 379 17.41 40.82 -7.46
C PHE A 379 18.59 40.44 -8.36
N TRP A 380 18.74 39.15 -8.66
CA TRP A 380 19.56 38.69 -9.77
C TRP A 380 18.85 39.04 -11.08
N ARG A 381 19.29 40.12 -11.75
CA ARG A 381 18.87 40.46 -13.11
C ARG A 381 19.91 39.94 -14.09
N ILE A 382 19.55 38.88 -14.82
CA ILE A 382 20.24 38.46 -16.04
C ILE A 382 19.77 39.38 -17.18
N PRO A 383 20.58 39.67 -18.22
CA PRO A 383 20.06 40.32 -19.43
C PRO A 383 18.83 39.57 -19.96
N LEU A 384 17.77 40.32 -20.35
CA LEU A 384 16.41 39.87 -20.74
C LEU A 384 15.33 39.81 -19.64
N GLY A 385 15.60 40.28 -18.42
CA GLY A 385 14.52 40.50 -17.43
C GLY A 385 13.95 39.24 -16.78
N LEU A 386 14.56 38.08 -17.00
CA LEU A 386 14.25 36.85 -16.27
C LEU A 386 14.88 36.91 -14.87
N THR A 387 14.03 36.95 -13.84
CA THR A 387 14.44 36.86 -12.44
C THR A 387 14.51 35.39 -12.02
N LEU A 388 15.69 34.93 -11.60
CA LEU A 388 15.79 33.67 -10.86
C LEU A 388 15.11 33.85 -9.50
N PHE A 389 14.29 32.87 -9.10
CA PHE A 389 13.71 32.86 -7.77
C PHE A 389 14.83 32.78 -6.71
N PRO A 390 14.70 33.49 -5.57
CA PRO A 390 15.69 33.42 -4.51
C PRO A 390 15.83 31.97 -3.99
N PRO A 391 17.05 31.49 -3.71
CA PRO A 391 17.27 30.16 -3.17
C PRO A 391 16.56 30.00 -1.82
N ARG A 392 16.13 28.78 -1.50
CA ARG A 392 15.40 28.50 -0.25
C ARG A 392 16.34 28.41 0.95
N SER A 393 17.57 27.96 0.73
CA SER A 393 18.67 28.11 1.68
C SER A 393 20.01 28.23 0.95
N THR A 394 20.93 28.95 1.57
CA THR A 394 22.34 29.06 1.20
C THR A 394 23.16 28.54 2.37
N HIS A 395 23.98 27.53 2.12
CA HIS A 395 24.93 27.03 3.11
C HIS A 395 26.34 27.41 2.69
N GLU A 396 27.02 28.14 3.54
CA GLU A 396 28.36 28.65 3.32
C GLU A 396 29.30 27.97 4.32
N THR A 397 30.38 27.41 3.82
CA THR A 397 31.52 26.94 4.61
C THR A 397 32.76 27.67 4.12
N ALA A 398 33.85 27.67 4.89
CA ALA A 398 35.09 28.39 4.57
C ALA A 398 35.64 28.13 3.15
N GLU A 399 35.22 27.05 2.48
CA GLU A 399 35.70 26.66 1.16
C GLU A 399 34.59 26.50 0.09
N ASN A 400 33.29 26.58 0.44
CA ASN A 400 32.18 26.29 -0.47
C ASN A 400 30.90 27.10 -0.20
N ILE A 401 30.18 27.46 -1.27
CA ILE A 401 28.80 27.97 -1.24
C ILE A 401 27.89 26.94 -1.92
N VAL A 402 26.93 26.41 -1.17
CA VAL A 402 25.91 25.48 -1.66
C VAL A 402 24.57 26.22 -1.77
N TYR A 403 24.07 26.36 -2.99
CA TYR A 403 22.73 26.87 -3.25
C TYR A 403 21.74 25.70 -3.27
N VAL A 404 20.78 25.69 -2.33
CA VAL A 404 19.74 24.67 -2.29
C VAL A 404 18.45 25.24 -2.87
N TYR A 405 18.15 24.83 -4.10
CA TYR A 405 16.86 25.06 -4.71
C TYR A 405 15.96 23.87 -4.38
N SER A 406 14.92 24.08 -3.57
CA SER A 406 13.97 23.00 -3.24
C SER A 406 12.55 23.34 -3.71
N ARG A 407 12.14 22.77 -4.84
CA ARG A 407 10.73 22.53 -5.24
C ARG A 407 10.65 21.23 -6.08
N PRO A 408 9.49 20.55 -6.06
CA PRO A 408 9.42 19.16 -5.63
C PRO A 408 10.12 18.23 -6.62
N LYS A 409 11.16 17.54 -6.11
CA LYS A 409 11.96 16.47 -6.72
C LYS A 409 13.28 16.82 -7.43
N ILE A 410 13.74 18.07 -7.50
CA ILE A 410 15.12 18.36 -7.93
C ILE A 410 15.92 18.93 -6.75
N ARG A 411 16.94 18.17 -6.29
CA ARG A 411 18.04 18.68 -5.47
C ARG A 411 19.24 18.87 -6.40
N ALA A 412 19.39 20.08 -6.96
CA ALA A 412 20.62 20.42 -7.65
C ALA A 412 21.65 20.83 -6.59
N CYS A 413 22.60 19.93 -6.29
CA CYS A 413 23.69 20.18 -5.37
C CYS A 413 24.93 20.55 -6.19
N TYR A 414 25.36 21.81 -6.14
CA TYR A 414 26.57 22.24 -6.83
C TYR A 414 27.77 21.98 -5.91
N LYS A 415 28.45 20.85 -6.11
CA LYS A 415 29.72 20.53 -5.46
C LYS A 415 30.86 20.95 -6.40
N ARG A 416 31.84 21.70 -5.89
CA ARG A 416 33.00 22.16 -6.68
C ARG A 416 33.68 20.93 -7.31
N LEU A 417 34.12 21.04 -8.56
CA LEU A 417 34.81 19.99 -9.35
C LEU A 417 36.04 19.36 -8.64
N ILE A 418 36.49 19.96 -7.53
CA ILE A 418 37.55 19.46 -6.64
C ILE A 418 37.17 18.09 -6.03
N ASP A 419 35.89 17.80 -5.80
CA ASP A 419 35.47 16.49 -5.26
C ASP A 419 35.55 15.33 -6.27
N LEU A 420 35.37 15.60 -7.57
CA LEU A 420 35.56 14.59 -8.62
C LEU A 420 37.05 14.24 -8.83
N GLN A 421 37.96 15.14 -8.45
CA GLN A 421 39.40 14.88 -8.41
C GLN A 421 39.86 14.25 -7.09
N GLY A 422 39.08 14.35 -6.01
CA GLY A 422 39.42 13.80 -4.68
C GLY A 422 39.34 12.27 -4.60
N ARG A 423 38.33 11.63 -5.20
CA ARG A 423 38.17 10.16 -5.16
C ARG A 423 39.35 9.39 -5.79
N PRO A 424 39.87 9.77 -6.98
CA PRO A 424 41.06 9.14 -7.54
C PRO A 424 42.31 9.35 -6.67
N LEU A 425 42.42 10.49 -6.00
CA LEU A 425 43.55 10.83 -5.12
C LEU A 425 43.51 10.04 -3.82
N PHE A 426 42.34 9.92 -3.20
CA PHE A 426 42.14 9.13 -1.99
C PHE A 426 42.39 7.64 -2.24
N ASN A 427 41.88 7.10 -3.35
CA ASN A 427 42.14 5.71 -3.73
C ASN A 427 43.63 5.45 -3.98
N ARG A 428 44.37 6.40 -4.58
CA ARG A 428 45.83 6.28 -4.74
C ARG A 428 46.57 6.29 -3.40
N LEU A 429 46.12 7.11 -2.46
CA LEU A 429 46.70 7.22 -1.11
C LEU A 429 46.44 5.96 -0.28
N SER A 430 45.20 5.49 -0.23
CA SER A 430 44.81 4.23 0.44
C SER A 430 45.56 3.03 -0.17
N ASN A 431 45.59 2.90 -1.50
CA ASN A 431 46.34 1.83 -2.18
C ASN A 431 47.85 1.87 -1.88
N ALA A 432 48.43 3.06 -1.67
CA ALA A 432 49.85 3.18 -1.33
C ALA A 432 50.15 2.72 0.11
N ILE A 433 49.21 2.88 1.05
CA ILE A 433 49.34 2.35 2.42
C ILE A 433 49.22 0.82 2.38
N HIS A 434 48.21 0.29 1.70
CA HIS A 434 47.96 -1.16 1.64
C HIS A 434 49.05 -1.92 0.88
N LYS A 435 49.63 -1.34 -0.19
CA LYS A 435 50.80 -1.92 -0.88
C LYS A 435 52.03 -2.09 0.03
N ARG A 436 52.08 -1.38 1.16
CA ARG A 436 53.14 -1.54 2.16
C ARG A 436 52.75 -2.51 3.29
N GLY A 437 51.62 -3.19 3.17
CA GLY A 437 51.11 -4.11 4.18
C GLY A 437 50.66 -3.41 5.46
N LEU A 438 50.23 -2.15 5.38
CA LEU A 438 49.84 -1.34 6.53
C LEU A 438 48.37 -0.94 6.43
N HIS A 439 47.76 -0.72 7.59
CA HIS A 439 46.48 -0.03 7.78
C HIS A 439 46.71 1.24 8.61
N HIS A 440 46.00 2.32 8.31
CA HIS A 440 46.12 3.59 9.03
C HIS A 440 45.17 3.68 10.25
N HIS A 441 43.98 3.05 10.16
CA HIS A 441 42.87 3.07 11.14
C HIS A 441 42.30 4.45 11.55
N ASP A 442 42.99 5.56 11.31
CA ASP A 442 42.52 6.94 11.56
C ASP A 442 42.70 7.86 10.33
N LEU A 443 42.32 7.37 9.13
CA LEU A 443 42.50 8.13 7.89
C LEU A 443 41.32 9.09 7.65
N HIS A 444 41.55 10.37 7.92
CA HIS A 444 40.60 11.46 7.67
C HIS A 444 41.32 12.74 7.22
N PRO A 445 40.63 13.79 6.72
CA PRO A 445 41.28 14.95 6.11
C PRO A 445 42.38 15.64 6.94
N ARG A 446 42.25 15.72 8.28
CA ARG A 446 43.29 16.34 9.14
C ARG A 446 44.63 15.58 9.15
N ASN A 447 44.65 14.31 8.72
CA ASN A 447 45.84 13.46 8.64
C ASN A 447 46.44 13.39 7.22
N VAL A 448 45.94 14.22 6.29
CA VAL A 448 46.49 14.36 4.94
C VAL A 448 47.04 15.78 4.78
N VAL A 449 48.35 15.91 4.80
CA VAL A 449 49.04 17.19 4.63
C VAL A 449 49.53 17.36 3.20
N ARG A 450 49.50 18.61 2.74
CA ARG A 450 49.99 19.01 1.43
C ARG A 450 51.22 19.88 1.59
N ASP A 451 52.31 19.53 0.92
CA ASP A 451 53.51 20.37 0.92
C ASP A 451 53.36 21.59 0.00
N SER A 452 54.36 22.48 0.04
CA SER A 452 54.39 23.70 -0.78
C SER A 452 54.48 23.46 -2.29
N LYS A 453 54.80 22.23 -2.72
CA LYS A 453 54.81 21.80 -4.14
C LYS A 453 53.50 21.10 -4.51
N GLY A 454 52.56 21.00 -3.59
CA GLY A 454 51.25 20.42 -3.78
C GLY A 454 51.21 18.89 -3.65
N LYS A 455 52.28 18.25 -3.19
CA LYS A 455 52.35 16.80 -2.96
C LYS A 455 51.65 16.45 -1.64
N LEU A 456 50.81 15.42 -1.66
CA LEU A 456 50.12 14.92 -0.48
C LEU A 456 50.98 13.88 0.26
N SER A 457 50.97 13.97 1.59
CA SER A 457 51.56 13.01 2.51
C SER A 457 50.54 12.67 3.60
N ILE A 458 50.56 11.42 4.06
CA ILE A 458 49.73 10.97 5.18
C ILE A 458 50.58 11.03 6.44
N ILE A 459 50.01 11.56 7.52
CA ILE A 459 50.67 11.70 8.81
C ILE A 459 49.82 11.03 9.90
N ASP A 460 50.45 10.81 11.06
CA ASP A 460 49.82 10.25 12.26
C ASP A 460 49.35 8.79 12.15
N PHE A 461 50.33 7.88 12.09
CA PHE A 461 50.10 6.43 12.14
C PHE A 461 49.99 5.90 13.59
N GLY A 462 49.60 6.72 14.57
CA GLY A 462 49.52 6.31 15.99
C GLY A 462 48.58 5.12 16.25
N TYR A 463 47.55 4.97 15.41
CA TYR A 463 46.63 3.84 15.42
C TYR A 463 46.89 2.83 14.28
N GLY A 464 47.97 3.02 13.51
CA GLY A 464 48.30 2.18 12.38
C GLY A 464 48.78 0.78 12.80
N GLY A 465 48.50 -0.21 11.95
CA GLY A 465 48.88 -1.62 12.19
C GLY A 465 49.35 -2.30 10.90
N THR A 466 49.99 -3.45 11.03
CA THR A 466 50.28 -4.33 9.89
C THR A 466 49.00 -5.07 9.47
N CYS A 467 48.74 -5.21 8.17
CA CYS A 467 47.64 -6.05 7.66
C CYS A 467 47.97 -7.49 8.03
N THR A 468 47.22 -8.09 8.95
CA THR A 468 47.42 -9.46 9.44
C THR A 468 46.48 -10.48 8.79
N ASP A 469 45.52 -10.00 8.00
CA ASP A 469 44.59 -10.86 7.25
C ASP A 469 45.24 -11.34 5.95
N ALA A 470 45.17 -12.66 5.70
CA ALA A 470 45.74 -13.32 4.53
C ALA A 470 45.12 -12.83 3.20
N GLU A 471 43.98 -12.16 3.25
CA GLU A 471 43.33 -11.49 2.14
C GLU A 471 42.90 -10.10 2.60
N CYS A 472 43.73 -9.09 2.31
CA CYS A 472 43.43 -7.69 2.55
C CYS A 472 42.31 -7.27 1.54
N THR A 473 41.07 -7.74 1.73
CA THR A 473 39.93 -7.50 0.83
C THR A 473 39.37 -6.10 1.02
N ASP A 474 38.95 -5.48 -0.10
CA ASP A 474 38.55 -4.08 -0.22
C ASP A 474 37.15 -3.76 0.39
N ASP A 475 36.79 -4.40 1.50
CA ASP A 475 35.42 -4.33 2.10
C ASP A 475 35.07 -2.91 2.61
N TRP A 476 36.07 -2.06 2.82
CA TRP A 476 35.88 -0.64 3.19
C TRP A 476 35.22 0.19 2.08
N LYS A 477 35.19 -0.26 0.83
CA LYS A 477 34.52 0.46 -0.29
C LYS A 477 33.01 0.56 -0.08
N GLU A 478 32.40 -0.37 0.66
CA GLU A 478 30.96 -0.35 0.95
C GLU A 478 30.59 0.71 2.01
N TRP A 479 31.45 0.94 3.00
CA TRP A 479 31.18 1.86 4.12
C TRP A 479 31.13 3.35 3.72
N TRP A 480 31.71 3.73 2.58
CA TRP A 480 31.75 5.12 2.11
C TRP A 480 30.86 5.38 0.88
N ALA A 481 30.18 4.34 0.37
CA ALA A 481 29.22 4.47 -0.73
C ALA A 481 27.80 4.82 -0.26
N SER A 482 27.50 4.60 1.04
CA SER A 482 26.35 5.14 1.77
C SER A 482 26.62 6.56 2.27
#